data_AF-A0AAE4E4L6-F1
#
_entry.id   AF-A0AAE4E4L6-F1
#
_cell.length_a   1.000
_cell.length_b   1.000
_cell.length_c   1.000
_cell.angle_alpha   90.00
_cell.angle_beta   90.00
_cell.angle_gamma   90.00
#
_symmetry.space_group_name_H-M   'P 1'
#
loop_
_entity.id
_entity.type
_entity.pdbx_description
1 polymer ?
#
loop_
_entity_poly.entity_id
_entity_poly.type
_entity_poly.pdbx_seq_one_letter_code
_entity_poly.pdbx_strand_id
1 'polypeptide(L)'
;MKQVPAGSATLEFDGIEIDLSGVTASAGDSFSFNPMAGAAEGIGRAINSAQDFAAADASGGGVGNNLNLEEMLKIQNEKLIGGSTLTEAYSSLVGTIGSNARAVKSGISSAEIDLQTKYDAKQALSGVDMNEETVNMQMFIQYYQANAQILQTATTMFDSLLSIK
;
A
#
# COMPACT_ATOMS: atom_id res chain seq x y z
N MET A 1 -3.14 -0.88 -24.40
CA MET A 1 -4.05 -1.76 -25.16
C MET A 1 -4.01 -1.35 -26.62
N LYS A 2 -3.34 -2.13 -27.48
CA LYS A 2 -3.24 -1.86 -28.92
C LYS A 2 -3.92 -3.02 -29.64
N GLN A 3 -4.85 -2.73 -30.55
CA GLN A 3 -5.68 -3.72 -31.23
C GLN A 3 -4.83 -4.56 -32.18
N VAL A 4 -5.08 -5.87 -32.21
CA VAL A 4 -4.46 -6.80 -33.15
C VAL A 4 -4.97 -6.49 -34.57
N PRO A 5 -4.10 -6.16 -35.54
CA PRO A 5 -4.52 -6.04 -36.93
C PRO A 5 -5.00 -7.39 -37.44
N ALA A 6 -6.15 -7.44 -38.11
CA ALA A 6 -6.67 -8.67 -38.68
C ALA A 6 -5.67 -9.25 -39.70
N GLY A 7 -5.14 -10.44 -39.43
CA GLY A 7 -4.34 -11.23 -40.39
C GLY A 7 -2.82 -11.24 -40.21
N SER A 8 -2.24 -10.57 -39.21
CA SER A 8 -0.82 -10.74 -38.88
C SER A 8 -0.64 -11.84 -37.84
N ALA A 9 0.04 -12.92 -38.22
CA ALA A 9 0.33 -14.08 -37.35
C ALA A 9 1.34 -13.77 -36.25
N THR A 10 2.06 -12.65 -36.33
CA THR A 10 3.13 -12.29 -35.38
C THR A 10 2.98 -10.84 -34.94
N LEU A 11 3.23 -10.58 -33.66
CA LEU A 11 3.29 -9.24 -33.09
C LEU A 11 4.67 -8.98 -32.48
N GLU A 12 5.26 -7.83 -32.78
CA GLU A 12 6.54 -7.41 -32.20
C GLU A 12 6.35 -6.23 -31.25
N PHE A 13 6.97 -6.32 -30.06
CA PHE A 13 6.96 -5.29 -29.03
C PHE A 13 8.31 -5.23 -28.33
N ASP A 14 8.97 -4.06 -28.29
CA ASP A 14 10.17 -3.82 -27.47
C ASP A 14 11.22 -4.95 -27.50
N GLY A 15 11.48 -5.50 -28.69
CA GLY A 15 12.45 -6.59 -28.91
C GLY A 15 11.92 -8.01 -28.64
N ILE A 16 10.61 -8.16 -28.41
CA ILE A 16 9.93 -9.43 -28.20
C ILE A 16 9.02 -9.72 -29.38
N GLU A 17 9.14 -10.92 -29.93
CA GLU A 17 8.27 -11.44 -30.98
C GLU A 17 7.26 -12.41 -30.36
N ILE A 18 5.98 -12.19 -30.64
CA ILE A 18 4.86 -13.00 -30.17
C ILE A 18 4.22 -13.64 -31.38
N ASP A 19 4.37 -14.95 -31.49
CA ASP A 19 3.64 -15.74 -32.47
C ASP A 19 2.21 -16.01 -31.96
N LEU A 20 1.23 -15.58 -32.75
CA LEU A 20 -0.20 -15.80 -32.53
C LEU A 20 -0.74 -16.93 -33.41
N SER A 21 0.12 -17.69 -34.08
CA SER A 21 -0.28 -18.85 -34.88
C SER A 21 -1.11 -19.82 -34.03
N GLY A 22 -2.34 -20.11 -34.48
CA GLY A 22 -3.28 -21.00 -33.79
C GLY A 22 -4.23 -20.33 -32.79
N VAL A 23 -4.12 -19.02 -32.56
CA VAL A 23 -5.07 -18.27 -31.70
C VAL A 23 -6.18 -17.64 -32.56
N THR A 24 -7.43 -18.01 -32.32
CA THR A 24 -8.61 -17.39 -32.97
C THR A 24 -9.03 -16.14 -32.19
N ALA A 25 -8.31 -15.03 -32.35
CA ALA A 25 -8.67 -13.78 -31.69
C ALA A 25 -9.92 -13.15 -32.35
N SER A 26 -10.95 -12.86 -31.55
CA SER A 26 -12.17 -12.19 -31.98
C SER A 26 -12.11 -10.68 -31.70
N ALA A 27 -12.93 -9.90 -32.41
CA ALA A 27 -13.02 -8.47 -32.18
C ALA A 27 -13.51 -8.20 -30.74
N GLY A 28 -12.67 -7.51 -29.95
CA GLY A 28 -12.94 -7.20 -28.55
C GLY A 28 -12.07 -7.97 -27.55
N ASP A 29 -11.29 -8.95 -28.00
CA ASP A 29 -10.37 -9.67 -27.14
C ASP A 29 -9.24 -8.75 -26.64
N SER A 30 -8.85 -8.95 -25.37
CA SER A 30 -7.75 -8.22 -24.75
C SER A 30 -6.77 -9.20 -24.12
N PHE A 31 -5.49 -8.95 -24.32
CA PHE A 31 -4.39 -9.75 -23.77
C PHE A 31 -3.53 -8.87 -22.87
N SER A 32 -3.15 -9.40 -21.71
CA SER A 32 -2.17 -8.78 -20.81
C SER A 32 -0.88 -9.57 -20.88
N PHE A 33 0.23 -8.86 -21.06
CA PHE A 33 1.54 -9.46 -21.19
C PHE A 33 2.49 -8.81 -20.21
N ASN A 34 3.22 -9.64 -19.46
CA ASN A 34 4.26 -9.19 -18.55
C ASN A 34 5.53 -10.04 -18.79
N PRO A 35 6.38 -9.64 -19.75
CA PRO A 35 7.51 -10.46 -20.17
C PRO A 35 8.58 -10.65 -19.10
N MET A 36 8.66 -9.72 -18.15
CA MET A 36 9.66 -9.76 -17.08
C MET A 36 9.13 -10.44 -15.80
N ALA A 37 7.86 -10.88 -15.79
CA ALA A 37 7.31 -11.65 -14.68
C ALA A 37 8.08 -12.95 -14.50
N GLY A 38 8.64 -13.17 -13.31
CA GLY A 38 9.43 -14.38 -13.03
C GLY A 38 10.75 -14.49 -13.78
N ALA A 39 11.14 -13.49 -14.59
CA ALA A 39 12.39 -13.55 -15.35
C ALA A 39 13.61 -13.77 -14.44
N ALA A 40 13.59 -13.17 -13.25
CA ALA A 40 14.64 -13.35 -12.24
C ALA A 40 14.73 -14.80 -11.70
N GLU A 41 13.63 -15.55 -11.67
CA GLU A 41 13.62 -16.95 -11.20
C GLU A 41 14.35 -17.88 -12.17
N GLY A 42 14.32 -17.55 -13.47
CA GLY A 42 15.03 -18.29 -14.51
C GLY A 42 16.52 -17.95 -14.62
N ILE A 43 17.01 -16.93 -13.90
CA ILE A 43 18.44 -16.56 -13.93
C ILE A 43 19.25 -17.59 -13.15
N GLY A 44 20.08 -18.34 -13.89
CA GLY A 44 21.01 -19.33 -13.34
C GLY A 44 22.41 -19.20 -13.93
N ARG A 45 23.39 -19.84 -13.28
CA ARG A 45 24.75 -19.93 -13.81
C ARG A 45 24.81 -21.00 -14.89
N ALA A 46 25.05 -20.60 -16.13
CA ALA A 46 25.28 -21.53 -17.24
C ALA A 46 26.73 -22.08 -17.25
N ILE A 47 27.71 -21.24 -16.92
CA ILE A 47 29.14 -21.60 -16.90
C ILE A 47 29.46 -22.26 -15.56
N ASN A 48 29.86 -23.54 -15.59
CA ASN A 48 30.12 -24.34 -14.39
C ASN A 48 31.61 -24.64 -14.15
N SER A 49 32.45 -24.62 -15.18
CA SER A 49 33.91 -24.72 -15.06
C SER A 49 34.57 -23.39 -15.40
N ALA A 50 35.72 -23.11 -14.77
CA ALA A 50 36.56 -21.96 -15.14
C ALA A 50 37.12 -22.08 -16.56
N GLN A 51 37.24 -23.30 -17.08
CA GLN A 51 37.74 -23.57 -18.44
C GLN A 51 36.73 -23.21 -19.53
N ASP A 52 35.43 -23.14 -19.18
CA ASP A 52 34.36 -22.75 -20.10
C ASP A 52 34.24 -21.22 -20.21
N PHE A 53 34.99 -20.47 -19.41
CA PHE A 53 34.97 -19.01 -19.44
C PHE A 53 35.77 -18.48 -20.64
N ALA A 54 35.05 -17.91 -21.61
CA ALA A 54 35.63 -17.36 -22.83
C ALA A 54 36.30 -15.99 -22.58
N ALA A 55 37.49 -15.96 -22.01
CA ALA A 55 38.24 -14.71 -21.79
C ALA A 55 38.92 -14.17 -23.06
N ALA A 56 39.29 -15.07 -23.99
CA ALA A 56 39.94 -14.71 -25.24
C ALA A 56 38.91 -14.34 -26.32
N ASP A 57 39.30 -13.48 -27.26
CA ASP A 57 38.48 -13.08 -28.42
C ASP A 57 38.37 -14.15 -29.51
N ALA A 58 39.34 -15.07 -29.58
CA ALA A 58 39.40 -16.13 -30.57
C ALA A 58 39.87 -17.47 -29.99
N SER A 59 39.34 -18.57 -30.55
CA SER A 59 39.78 -19.92 -30.23
C SER A 59 41.26 -20.12 -30.61
N GLY A 60 42.10 -20.45 -29.62
CA GLY A 60 43.55 -20.56 -29.82
C GLY A 60 44.30 -19.24 -29.72
N GLY A 61 43.65 -18.17 -29.25
CA GLY A 61 44.34 -16.95 -28.82
C GLY A 61 45.45 -17.30 -27.84
N GLY A 62 46.64 -16.74 -28.05
CA GLY A 62 47.84 -17.07 -27.28
C GLY A 62 47.61 -16.97 -25.77
N VAL A 63 48.47 -17.67 -25.01
CA VAL A 63 48.42 -17.68 -23.53
C VAL A 63 48.38 -16.24 -23.01
N GLY A 64 47.31 -15.88 -22.30
CA GLY A 64 47.11 -14.55 -21.72
C GLY A 64 46.18 -13.62 -22.49
N ASN A 65 45.57 -14.05 -23.61
CA ASN A 65 44.55 -13.25 -24.29
C ASN A 65 43.30 -13.07 -23.40
N ASN A 66 42.97 -11.80 -23.11
CA ASN A 66 41.87 -11.38 -22.25
C ASN A 66 40.99 -10.29 -22.90
N LEU A 67 41.03 -10.15 -24.22
CA LEU A 67 40.33 -9.07 -24.92
C LEU A 67 38.80 -9.17 -24.76
N ASN A 68 38.22 -10.38 -24.77
CA ASN A 68 36.78 -10.53 -24.54
C ASN A 68 36.41 -10.14 -23.10
N LEU A 69 37.29 -10.38 -22.12
CA LEU A 69 37.09 -9.91 -20.75
C LEU A 69 37.10 -8.37 -20.66
N GLU A 70 37.95 -7.70 -21.43
CA GLU A 70 37.96 -6.24 -21.51
C GLU A 70 36.64 -5.69 -22.07
N GLU A 71 36.08 -6.31 -23.11
CA GLU A 71 34.76 -5.97 -23.65
C GLU A 71 33.65 -6.25 -22.62
N MET A 72 33.71 -7.37 -21.91
CA MET A 72 32.75 -7.65 -20.82
C MET A 72 32.79 -6.61 -19.70
N LEU A 73 33.96 -6.03 -19.39
CA LEU A 73 34.08 -4.95 -18.41
C LEU A 73 33.41 -3.66 -18.90
N LYS A 74 33.42 -3.39 -20.21
CA LYS A 74 32.78 -2.19 -20.77
C LYS A 74 31.26 -2.20 -20.61
N ILE A 75 30.62 -3.37 -20.60
CA ILE A 75 29.18 -3.56 -20.35
C ILE A 75 28.71 -2.86 -19.07
N GLN A 76 29.56 -2.78 -18.03
CA GLN A 76 29.22 -2.07 -16.79
C GLN A 76 28.87 -0.60 -17.02
N ASN A 77 29.50 0.04 -18.00
CA ASN A 77 29.32 1.45 -18.35
C ASN A 77 28.33 1.66 -19.50
N GLU A 78 27.82 0.59 -20.10
CA GLU A 78 26.85 0.69 -21.19
C GLU A 78 25.44 0.97 -20.68
N LYS A 79 24.72 1.79 -21.44
CA LYS A 79 23.36 2.23 -21.12
C LYS A 79 22.32 1.25 -21.64
N LEU A 80 22.27 0.06 -21.02
CA LEU A 80 21.43 -1.05 -21.48
C LEU A 80 19.97 -0.96 -21.04
N ILE A 81 19.66 -0.27 -19.94
CA ILE A 81 18.32 -0.27 -19.36
C ILE A 81 17.73 1.13 -19.49
N GLY A 82 16.90 1.35 -20.53
CA GLY A 82 16.16 2.61 -20.70
C GLY A 82 17.05 3.87 -20.73
N GLY A 83 18.31 3.74 -21.17
CA GLY A 83 19.29 4.83 -21.17
C GLY A 83 20.14 4.95 -19.89
N SER A 84 20.01 4.02 -18.95
CA SER A 84 20.81 3.90 -17.72
C SER A 84 21.73 2.68 -17.75
N THR A 85 22.85 2.79 -17.05
CA THR A 85 23.71 1.64 -16.73
C THR A 85 23.00 0.68 -15.76
N LEU A 86 23.49 -0.56 -15.64
CA LEU A 86 22.93 -1.54 -14.71
C LEU A 86 22.91 -1.01 -13.26
N THR A 87 23.98 -0.34 -12.85
CA THR A 87 24.11 0.23 -11.50
C THR A 87 23.11 1.38 -11.26
N GLU A 88 22.95 2.26 -12.25
CA GLU A 88 21.98 3.37 -12.17
C GLU A 88 20.54 2.86 -12.14
N ALA A 89 20.20 1.89 -13.00
CA ALA A 89 18.88 1.29 -13.04
C ALA A 89 18.54 0.60 -11.70
N TYR A 90 19.48 -0.14 -11.13
CA TYR A 90 19.32 -0.75 -9.81
C TYR A 90 19.15 0.31 -8.71
N SER A 91 19.97 1.37 -8.73
CA SER A 91 19.88 2.46 -7.75
C SER A 91 18.53 3.19 -7.84
N SER A 92 18.03 3.42 -9.06
CA SER A 92 16.71 3.98 -9.31
C SER A 92 15.60 3.10 -8.73
N LEU A 93 15.63 1.79 -9.01
CA LEU A 93 14.67 0.82 -8.48
C LEU A 93 14.62 0.84 -6.95
N VAL A 94 15.78 0.74 -6.28
CA VAL A 94 15.86 0.82 -4.81
C VAL A 94 15.36 2.17 -4.31
N GLY A 95 15.69 3.26 -5.01
CA GLY A 95 15.19 4.61 -4.72
C GLY A 95 13.66 4.69 -4.76
N THR A 96 13.03 4.14 -5.80
CA THR A 96 11.57 4.09 -5.96
C THR A 96 10.90 3.24 -4.89
N ILE A 97 11.47 2.08 -4.56
CA ILE A 97 10.94 1.24 -3.46
C ILE A 97 11.02 2.03 -2.14
N GLY A 98 12.15 2.68 -1.88
CA GLY A 98 12.34 3.50 -0.69
C GLY A 98 11.40 4.71 -0.61
N SER A 99 11.15 5.41 -1.73
CA SER A 99 10.18 6.51 -1.76
C SER A 99 8.76 6.02 -1.52
N ASN A 100 8.36 4.90 -2.14
CA ASN A 100 7.04 4.32 -1.96
C ASN A 100 6.83 3.84 -0.51
N ALA A 101 7.82 3.17 0.07
CA ALA A 101 7.78 2.75 1.47
C ALA A 101 7.63 3.94 2.43
N ARG A 102 8.37 5.03 2.19
CA ARG A 102 8.22 6.28 2.97
C ARG A 102 6.83 6.89 2.83
N ALA A 103 6.30 6.94 1.61
CA ALA A 103 4.96 7.46 1.36
C ALA A 103 3.88 6.63 2.08
N VAL A 104 3.96 5.30 1.99
CA VAL A 104 3.06 4.39 2.71
C VAL A 104 3.18 4.56 4.22
N LYS A 105 4.40 4.64 4.76
CA LYS A 105 4.60 4.83 6.20
C LYS A 105 4.03 6.15 6.69
N SER A 106 4.19 7.23 5.93
CA SER A 106 3.57 8.53 6.22
C SER A 106 2.05 8.43 6.20
N GLY A 107 1.48 7.77 5.19
CA GLY A 107 0.03 7.57 5.09
C GLY A 107 -0.55 6.78 6.26
N ILE A 108 0.15 5.72 6.69
CA ILE A 108 -0.24 4.94 7.89
C ILE A 108 -0.22 5.83 9.13
N SER A 109 0.85 6.61 9.35
CA SER A 109 0.94 7.49 10.53
C SER A 109 -0.18 8.54 10.54
N SER A 110 -0.50 9.13 9.39
CA SER A 110 -1.64 10.04 9.28
C SER A 110 -2.98 9.36 9.56
N ALA A 111 -3.18 8.14 9.07
CA ALA A 111 -4.39 7.36 9.33
C ALA A 111 -4.52 6.96 10.81
N GLU A 112 -3.43 6.65 11.49
CA GLU A 112 -3.40 6.39 12.94
C GLU A 112 -3.79 7.64 13.74
N ILE A 113 -3.28 8.81 13.37
CA ILE A 113 -3.64 10.08 14.01
C ILE A 113 -5.12 10.41 13.79
N ASP A 114 -5.63 10.24 12.58
CA ASP A 114 -7.05 10.46 12.29
C ASP A 114 -7.93 9.50 13.09
N LEU A 115 -7.58 8.20 13.11
CA LEU A 115 -8.28 7.19 13.89
C LEU A 115 -8.35 7.58 15.37
N GLN A 116 -7.22 7.98 15.97
CA GLN A 116 -7.15 8.42 17.36
C GLN A 116 -8.05 9.64 17.60
N THR A 117 -7.96 10.64 16.72
CA THR A 117 -8.77 11.87 16.80
C THR A 117 -10.26 11.56 16.74
N LYS A 118 -10.69 10.66 15.84
CA LYS A 118 -12.10 10.23 15.73
C LYS A 118 -12.53 9.40 16.93
N TYR A 119 -11.65 8.56 17.45
CA TYR A 119 -11.91 7.78 18.66
C TYR A 119 -12.13 8.68 19.87
N ASP A 120 -11.30 9.69 20.06
CA ASP A 120 -11.42 10.67 21.15
C ASP A 120 -12.68 11.54 21.00
N ALA A 121 -13.00 11.99 19.78
CA ALA A 121 -14.25 12.70 19.52
C ALA A 121 -15.50 11.85 19.80
N LYS A 122 -15.46 10.56 19.47
CA LYS A 122 -16.53 9.61 19.80
C LYS A 122 -16.66 9.43 21.31
N GLN A 123 -15.54 9.29 22.03
CA GLN A 123 -15.55 9.19 23.49
C GLN A 123 -16.08 10.46 24.15
N ALA A 124 -15.79 11.65 23.61
CA ALA A 124 -16.32 12.90 24.14
C ALA A 124 -17.85 13.02 23.97
N LEU A 125 -18.41 12.51 22.87
CA LEU A 125 -19.85 12.54 22.62
C LEU A 125 -20.61 11.42 23.35
N SER A 126 -20.01 10.23 23.45
CA SER A 126 -20.64 9.04 24.03
C SER A 126 -20.19 8.76 25.47
N GLY A 127 -19.33 9.62 26.02
CA GLY A 127 -18.84 9.53 27.39
C GLY A 127 -19.88 10.02 28.36
N VAL A 128 -20.22 9.21 29.35
CA VAL A 128 -21.02 9.62 30.50
C VAL A 128 -20.15 10.54 31.35
N ASP A 129 -20.41 11.85 31.33
CA ASP A 129 -19.76 12.78 32.26
C ASP A 129 -20.39 12.61 33.64
N MET A 130 -19.65 11.97 34.55
CA MET A 130 -20.11 11.68 35.91
C MET A 130 -20.43 12.96 36.70
N ASN A 131 -19.86 14.11 36.33
CA ASN A 131 -20.20 15.39 36.95
C ASN A 131 -21.57 15.88 36.48
N GLU A 132 -21.88 15.75 35.20
CA GLU A 132 -23.20 16.12 34.65
C GLU A 132 -24.29 15.17 35.17
N GLU A 133 -24.01 13.88 35.27
CA GLU A 133 -24.90 12.91 35.93
C GLU A 133 -25.09 13.25 37.42
N THR A 134 -24.03 13.63 38.14
CA THR A 134 -24.12 14.01 39.56
C THR A 134 -24.92 15.30 39.76
N VAL A 135 -24.76 16.29 38.88
CA VAL A 135 -25.55 17.52 38.91
C VAL A 135 -27.02 17.21 38.62
N ASN A 136 -27.30 16.37 37.62
CA ASN A 136 -28.67 15.91 37.34
C ASN A 136 -29.26 15.12 38.52
N MET A 137 -28.47 14.27 39.16
CA MET A 137 -28.87 13.52 40.35
C MET A 137 -29.17 14.45 41.54
N GLN A 138 -28.31 15.44 41.80
CA GLN A 138 -28.54 16.44 42.83
C GLN A 138 -29.80 17.26 42.53
N MET A 139 -30.01 17.63 41.28
CA MET A 139 -31.21 18.33 40.84
C MET A 139 -32.47 17.47 41.06
N PHE A 140 -32.43 16.17 40.75
CA PHE A 140 -33.53 15.24 41.05
C PHE A 140 -33.78 15.09 42.56
N ILE A 141 -32.72 15.01 43.37
CA ILE A 141 -32.84 14.97 44.83
C ILE A 141 -33.48 16.27 45.35
N GLN A 142 -33.05 17.43 44.82
CA GLN A 142 -33.59 18.73 45.22
C GLN A 142 -35.07 18.86 44.83
N TYR A 143 -35.45 18.44 43.63
CA TYR A 143 -36.85 18.40 43.21
C TYR A 143 -37.69 17.44 44.07
N TYR A 144 -37.15 16.28 44.42
CA TYR A 144 -37.83 15.34 45.31
C TYR A 144 -38.07 15.96 46.70
N GLN A 145 -37.06 16.61 47.28
CA GLN A 145 -37.18 17.31 48.55
C GLN A 145 -38.18 18.47 48.48
N ALA A 146 -38.15 19.26 47.40
CA ALA A 146 -39.11 20.35 47.19
C ALA A 146 -40.55 19.82 47.09
N ASN A 147 -40.77 18.75 46.32
CA ASN A 147 -42.08 18.11 46.23
C ASN A 147 -42.52 17.51 47.57
N ALA A 148 -41.60 16.94 48.35
CA ALA A 148 -41.90 16.45 49.70
C ALA A 148 -42.30 17.58 50.65
N GLN A 149 -41.65 18.75 50.58
CA GLN A 149 -42.05 19.94 51.36
C GLN A 149 -43.42 20.49 50.92
N ILE A 150 -43.71 20.49 49.62
CA ILE A 150 -45.03 20.85 49.10
C ILE A 150 -46.09 19.90 49.64
N LEU A 151 -45.84 18.59 49.63
CA LEU A 151 -46.74 17.60 50.22
C LEU A 151 -46.92 17.79 51.72
N GLN A 152 -45.83 18.02 52.47
CA GLN A 152 -45.90 18.31 53.92
C GLN A 152 -46.75 19.54 54.22
N THR A 153 -46.60 20.59 53.40
CA THR A 153 -47.38 21.83 53.51
C THR A 153 -48.84 21.57 53.15
N ALA A 154 -49.11 20.81 52.09
CA ALA A 154 -50.46 20.44 51.68
C ALA A 154 -51.16 19.63 52.79
N THR A 155 -50.49 18.65 53.40
CA THR A 155 -51.02 17.88 54.54
C THR A 155 -51.29 18.78 55.74
N THR A 156 -50.36 19.67 56.11
CA THR A 156 -50.57 20.62 57.22
C THR A 156 -51.77 21.54 56.97
N MET A 157 -51.96 22.00 55.73
CA MET A 157 -53.13 22.79 55.34
C MET A 157 -54.41 21.96 55.37
N PHE A 158 -54.35 20.69 54.94
CA PHE A 158 -55.48 19.76 54.97
C PHE A 158 -55.92 19.47 56.41
N ASP A 159 -54.96 19.18 57.30
CA ASP A 159 -55.19 18.95 58.72
C ASP A 159 -55.72 20.22 59.42
N SER A 160 -55.21 21.40 59.06
CA SER A 160 -55.72 22.67 59.57
C SER A 160 -57.17 22.93 59.14
N LEU A 161 -57.54 22.59 57.90
CA LEU A 161 -58.92 22.66 57.43
C LEU A 161 -59.84 21.65 58.12
N LEU A 162 -59.35 20.45 58.43
CA LEU A 162 -60.10 19.41 59.15
C LEU A 162 -60.28 19.72 60.64
N SER A 163 -59.32 20.42 61.25
CA SER A 163 -59.32 20.85 62.65
C SER A 163 -60.31 21.99 62.97
N ILE A 164 -60.78 22.72 61.94
CA ILE A 164 -61.74 23.83 62.09
C ILE A 164 -63.22 23.33 62.10
N LYS A 165 -63.47 22.08 62.51
CA LYS A 165 -64.83 21.55 62.73
C LYS A 165 -65.08 21.11 64.16
#